data_AF-A0A0C5G3D6-F1
#
_entry.id   AF-A0A0C5G3D6-F1
#
_cell.length_a   1.000
_cell.length_b   1.000
_cell.length_c   1.000
_cell.angle_alpha   90.00
_cell.angle_beta   90.00
_cell.angle_gamma   90.00
#
_symmetry.space_group_name_H-M   'P 1'
#
loop_
_entity.id
_entity.type
_entity.pdbx_description
1 polymer ?
#
loop_
_entity_poly.entity_id
_entity_poly.type
_entity_poly.pdbx_seq_one_letter_code
_entity_poly.pdbx_strand_id
1 'polypeptide(L)'
;MSRITAVGDLSGDGRSDLMAVEKATGKLYLYPGTSAGTLGSRKLLGTGGWNAMNALAGVGDANGDGRADLYAREASTGKLWLYPGRTGALGSRVLVGTGGWNVMDTLLGLGDVNGDDRADLVTTTTSRYVGEECRGAGCLLVYAGRGTGALDRGVVTGTDWWNLNGAF
;
A
#
# COMPACT_ATOMS: atom_id res chain seq x y z
N MET A 1 -9.67 -3.25 -14.77
CA MET A 1 -8.71 -3.44 -13.66
C MET A 1 -9.48 -3.84 -12.40
N SER A 2 -8.90 -4.63 -11.51
CA SER A 2 -9.52 -4.96 -10.21
C SER A 2 -9.02 -4.07 -9.09
N ARG A 3 -7.80 -3.55 -9.21
CA ARG A 3 -7.10 -2.73 -8.21
C ARG A 3 -6.20 -1.73 -8.92
N ILE A 4 -6.06 -0.56 -8.33
CA ILE A 4 -5.10 0.46 -8.72
C ILE A 4 -4.47 1.04 -7.46
N THR A 5 -3.22 1.49 -7.56
CA THR A 5 -2.55 2.29 -6.52
C THR A 5 -1.56 3.23 -7.19
N ALA A 6 -1.38 4.42 -6.63
CA ALA A 6 -0.14 5.17 -6.87
C ALA A 6 1.00 4.44 -6.15
N VAL A 7 2.20 4.46 -6.72
CA VAL A 7 3.39 3.84 -6.09
C VAL A 7 4.50 4.85 -5.78
N GLY A 8 4.40 6.09 -6.27
CA GLY A 8 5.55 7.00 -6.30
C GLY A 8 6.38 6.76 -7.57
N ASP A 9 7.63 7.22 -7.59
CA ASP A 9 8.51 7.02 -8.75
C ASP A 9 9.18 5.64 -8.70
N LEU A 10 8.55 4.66 -9.35
CA LEU A 10 9.16 3.34 -9.49
C LEU A 10 10.02 3.26 -10.76
N SER A 11 9.65 4.00 -11.80
CA SER A 11 10.34 3.99 -13.10
C SER A 11 11.73 4.63 -13.04
N GLY A 12 11.99 5.47 -12.04
CA GLY A 12 13.22 6.21 -11.81
C GLY A 12 13.33 7.48 -12.65
N ASP A 13 12.22 8.04 -13.11
CA ASP A 13 12.17 9.21 -14.00
C ASP A 13 11.80 10.53 -13.28
N GLY A 14 11.69 10.47 -11.95
CA GLY A 14 11.33 11.58 -11.07
C GLY A 14 9.82 11.88 -11.02
N ARG A 15 8.96 11.00 -11.55
CA ARG A 15 7.51 11.22 -11.60
C ARG A 15 6.76 10.08 -10.91
N SER A 16 5.59 10.40 -10.36
CA SER A 16 4.75 9.37 -9.75
C SER A 16 4.15 8.44 -10.82
N ASP A 17 4.22 7.15 -10.55
CA ASP A 17 3.67 6.09 -11.37
C ASP A 17 2.41 5.48 -10.74
N LEU A 18 1.64 4.80 -11.58
CA LEU A 18 0.47 4.03 -11.19
C LEU A 18 0.70 2.53 -11.41
N MET A 19 0.25 1.71 -10.48
CA MET A 19 0.13 0.27 -10.69
C MET A 19 -1.33 -0.15 -10.83
N ALA A 20 -1.60 -1.15 -11.66
CA ALA A 20 -2.92 -1.76 -11.76
C ALA A 20 -2.87 -3.27 -11.93
N VAL A 21 -3.82 -3.95 -11.30
CA VAL A 21 -4.05 -5.39 -11.45
C VAL A 21 -5.15 -5.64 -12.49
N GLU A 22 -4.83 -6.48 -13.47
CA GLU A 22 -5.78 -6.89 -14.51
C GLU A 22 -6.68 -8.01 -14.00
N LYS A 23 -7.99 -7.72 -13.86
CA LYS A 23 -8.98 -8.62 -13.25
C LYS A 23 -8.99 -10.02 -13.88
N ALA A 24 -8.93 -10.11 -15.21
CA ALA A 24 -9.06 -11.37 -15.93
C ALA A 24 -7.87 -12.32 -15.75
N THR A 25 -6.65 -11.78 -15.63
CA THR A 25 -5.41 -12.57 -15.67
C THR A 25 -4.66 -12.56 -14.34
N GLY A 26 -4.94 -11.59 -13.47
CA GLY A 26 -4.15 -11.33 -12.27
C GLY A 26 -2.75 -10.81 -12.56
N LYS A 27 -2.50 -10.28 -13.78
CA LYS A 27 -1.25 -9.59 -14.11
C LYS A 27 -1.18 -8.24 -13.41
N LEU A 28 0.03 -7.86 -12.98
CA LEU A 28 0.33 -6.54 -12.47
C LEU A 28 1.04 -5.72 -13.55
N TYR A 29 0.57 -4.50 -13.76
CA TYR A 29 1.18 -3.55 -14.69
C TYR A 29 1.58 -2.26 -13.99
N LEU A 30 2.71 -1.69 -14.41
CA LEU A 30 3.14 -0.33 -14.14
C LEU A 30 2.68 0.59 -15.29
N TYR A 31 2.19 1.76 -14.95
CA TYR A 31 1.85 2.84 -15.86
C TYR A 31 2.74 4.03 -15.47
N PRO A 32 3.84 4.26 -16.20
CA PRO A 32 4.75 5.33 -15.86
C PRO A 32 4.08 6.70 -15.98
N GLY A 33 4.39 7.62 -15.09
CA GLY A 33 4.07 9.03 -15.29
C GLY A 33 4.79 9.57 -16.53
N THR A 34 4.27 10.66 -17.12
CA THR A 34 4.96 11.34 -18.22
C THR A 34 5.12 12.82 -17.93
N SER A 35 6.04 13.48 -18.64
CA SER A 35 6.21 14.93 -18.60
C SER A 35 5.01 15.71 -19.11
N ALA A 36 4.10 15.07 -19.84
CA ALA A 36 2.86 15.67 -20.31
C ALA A 36 1.73 15.62 -19.27
N GLY A 37 1.96 15.11 -18.06
CA GLY A 37 0.93 14.94 -17.04
C GLY A 37 -0.05 13.79 -17.35
N THR A 38 0.38 12.82 -18.16
CA THR A 38 -0.40 11.64 -18.53
C THR A 38 0.29 10.36 -18.05
N LEU A 39 -0.38 9.21 -18.24
CA LEU A 39 0.23 7.90 -18.04
C LEU A 39 0.75 7.35 -19.37
N GLY A 40 1.97 6.82 -19.34
CA GLY A 40 2.63 6.19 -20.49
C GLY A 40 2.15 4.76 -20.76
N SER A 41 2.78 4.12 -21.75
CA SER A 41 2.49 2.72 -22.08
C SER A 41 2.77 1.79 -20.90
N ARG A 42 1.82 0.90 -20.61
CA ARG A 42 1.92 -0.02 -19.48
C ARG A 42 3.09 -1.01 -19.65
N LYS A 43 3.81 -1.28 -18.57
CA LYS A 43 4.86 -2.31 -18.47
C LYS A 43 4.38 -3.45 -17.59
N LEU A 44 4.60 -4.69 -18.01
CA LEU A 44 4.23 -5.87 -17.21
C LEU A 44 5.24 -6.04 -16.07
N LEU A 45 4.77 -6.00 -14.81
CA LEU A 45 5.59 -6.26 -13.62
C LEU A 45 5.40 -7.67 -13.06
N GLY A 46 4.17 -8.19 -13.15
CA GLY A 46 3.82 -9.51 -12.62
C GLY A 46 2.99 -10.30 -13.61
N THR A 47 3.39 -11.54 -13.87
CA THR A 47 2.79 -12.41 -14.90
C THR A 47 1.46 -13.04 -14.46
N GLY A 48 1.13 -13.00 -13.17
CA GLY A 48 -0.11 -13.55 -12.60
C GLY A 48 -0.10 -13.51 -11.08
N GLY A 49 -1.18 -14.02 -10.45
CA GLY A 49 -1.27 -14.19 -9.00
C GLY A 49 -1.64 -12.94 -8.19
N TRP A 50 -1.61 -11.75 -8.78
CA TRP A 50 -1.93 -10.50 -8.06
C TRP A 50 -3.40 -10.36 -7.68
N ASN A 51 -4.30 -11.16 -8.28
CA ASN A 51 -5.69 -11.27 -7.83
C ASN A 51 -5.81 -11.88 -6.42
N ALA A 52 -4.77 -12.55 -5.91
CA ALA A 52 -4.73 -13.01 -4.52
C ALA A 52 -4.55 -11.86 -3.53
N MET A 53 -4.09 -10.69 -3.98
CA MET A 53 -3.95 -9.51 -3.14
C MET A 53 -5.26 -8.76 -3.06
N ASN A 54 -5.74 -8.47 -1.86
CA ASN A 54 -6.97 -7.72 -1.63
C ASN A 54 -6.77 -6.27 -1.08
N ALA A 55 -5.54 -5.78 -1.01
CA ALA A 55 -5.20 -4.37 -0.85
C ALA A 55 -3.79 -4.12 -1.42
N LEU A 56 -3.58 -2.93 -2.00
CA LEU A 56 -2.30 -2.45 -2.49
C LEU A 56 -2.11 -1.03 -1.97
N ALA A 57 -0.93 -0.71 -1.43
CA ALA A 57 -0.57 0.63 -0.98
C ALA A 57 0.88 0.91 -1.33
N GLY A 58 1.10 1.85 -2.25
CA GLY A 58 2.43 2.42 -2.48
C GLY A 58 2.74 3.41 -1.37
N VAL A 59 3.87 3.23 -0.71
CA VAL A 59 4.21 3.99 0.52
C VAL A 59 5.38 4.95 0.35
N GLY A 60 6.03 4.96 -0.81
CA GLY A 60 7.35 5.58 -0.94
C GLY A 60 8.44 4.63 -0.45
N ASP A 61 9.56 5.16 0.01
CA ASP A 61 10.70 4.35 0.46
C ASP A 61 10.49 3.83 1.88
N ALA A 62 10.04 2.58 2.00
CA ALA A 62 9.77 1.96 3.30
C ALA A 62 11.00 1.25 3.87
N ASN A 63 11.94 0.86 3.02
CA ASN A 63 13.11 0.07 3.39
C ASN A 63 14.44 0.86 3.43
N GLY A 64 14.39 2.16 3.13
CA GLY A 64 15.53 3.07 3.18
C GLY A 64 16.50 2.93 1.99
N ASP A 65 16.08 2.30 0.88
CA ASP A 65 16.93 2.08 -0.29
C ASP A 65 16.83 3.19 -1.36
N GLY A 66 16.04 4.22 -1.09
CA GLY A 66 15.79 5.37 -1.94
C GLY A 66 14.77 5.11 -3.05
N ARG A 67 13.99 4.01 -2.99
CA ARG A 67 13.05 3.62 -4.05
C ARG A 67 11.65 3.42 -3.49
N ALA A 68 10.67 3.65 -4.35
CA ALA A 68 9.29 3.50 -3.96
C ALA A 68 8.89 2.01 -3.82
N ASP A 69 8.36 1.66 -2.66
CA ASP A 69 7.95 0.32 -2.26
C ASP A 69 6.42 0.15 -2.30
N LEU A 70 6.00 -1.12 -2.31
CA LEU A 70 4.59 -1.51 -2.29
C LEU A 70 4.30 -2.45 -1.12
N TYR A 71 3.34 -2.08 -0.27
CA TYR A 71 2.67 -3.06 0.59
C TYR A 71 1.48 -3.69 -0.13
N ALA A 72 1.31 -5.00 0.06
CA ALA A 72 0.15 -5.74 -0.43
C ALA A 72 -0.37 -6.72 0.61
N ARG A 73 -1.69 -6.75 0.77
CA ARG A 73 -2.38 -7.68 1.67
C ARG A 73 -2.89 -8.88 0.90
N GLU A 74 -2.52 -10.08 1.35
CA GLU A 74 -3.02 -11.34 0.80
C GLU A 74 -4.42 -11.67 1.35
N ALA A 75 -5.38 -11.88 0.47
CA ALA A 75 -6.79 -11.97 0.82
C ALA A 75 -7.11 -13.16 1.74
N SER A 76 -6.57 -14.33 1.39
CA SER A 76 -6.90 -15.60 2.05
C SER A 76 -6.30 -15.74 3.44
N THR A 77 -5.12 -15.16 3.66
CA THR A 77 -4.37 -15.31 4.92
C THR A 77 -4.41 -14.06 5.79
N GLY A 78 -4.69 -12.89 5.20
CA GLY A 78 -4.53 -11.60 5.88
C GLY A 78 -3.07 -11.28 6.20
N LYS A 79 -2.10 -11.91 5.50
CA LYS A 79 -0.69 -11.53 5.58
C LYS A 79 -0.47 -10.19 4.91
N LEU A 80 0.43 -9.40 5.47
CA LEU A 80 0.96 -8.20 4.84
C LEU A 80 2.36 -8.48 4.31
N TRP A 81 2.58 -8.14 3.05
CA TRP A 81 3.84 -8.29 2.35
C TRP A 81 4.36 -6.93 1.90
N LEU A 82 5.67 -6.72 2.05
CA LEU A 82 6.41 -5.68 1.35
C LEU A 82 6.91 -6.23 0.03
N TYR A 83 6.79 -5.45 -1.04
CA TYR A 83 7.46 -5.68 -2.32
C TYR A 83 8.45 -4.54 -2.53
N PRO A 84 9.76 -4.77 -2.33
CA PRO A 84 10.77 -3.74 -2.50
C PRO A 84 10.78 -3.16 -3.92
N GLY A 85 10.95 -1.86 -4.04
CA GLY A 85 11.08 -1.15 -5.31
C GLY A 85 12.39 -1.47 -6.02
N ARG A 86 12.33 -1.53 -7.35
CA ARG A 86 13.50 -1.52 -8.25
C ARG A 86 13.16 -0.65 -9.44
N THR A 87 14.15 -0.08 -10.13
CA THR A 87 13.90 0.76 -11.32
C THR A 87 13.02 0.00 -12.33
N GLY A 88 11.75 0.39 -12.44
CA GLY A 88 10.74 -0.22 -13.29
C GLY A 88 10.30 -1.65 -12.91
N ALA A 89 10.56 -2.12 -11.69
CA ALA A 89 10.28 -3.50 -11.27
C ALA A 89 10.00 -3.61 -9.75
N LEU A 90 9.52 -4.78 -9.32
CA LEU A 90 9.42 -5.13 -7.90
C LEU A 90 10.39 -6.26 -7.55
N GLY A 91 10.95 -6.20 -6.36
CA GLY A 91 11.81 -7.23 -5.78
C GLY A 91 11.02 -8.40 -5.19
N SER A 92 11.77 -9.36 -4.65
CA SER A 92 11.20 -10.49 -3.90
C SER A 92 10.48 -9.97 -2.66
N ARG A 93 9.24 -10.43 -2.45
CA ARG A 93 8.43 -9.99 -1.32
C ARG A 93 9.03 -10.40 0.03
N VAL A 94 8.85 -9.55 1.03
CA VAL A 94 9.25 -9.76 2.44
C VAL A 94 8.00 -9.80 3.30
N LEU A 95 7.91 -10.75 4.24
CA LEU A 95 6.77 -10.85 5.15
C LEU A 95 6.87 -9.76 6.22
N VAL A 96 5.82 -8.94 6.32
CA VAL A 96 5.72 -7.85 7.30
C VAL A 96 4.78 -8.27 8.43
N GLY A 97 3.63 -8.83 8.06
CA GLY A 97 2.61 -9.27 9.00
C GLY A 97 2.19 -10.70 8.74
N THR A 98 2.20 -11.55 9.77
CA THR A 98 1.92 -12.99 9.66
C THR A 98 0.43 -13.32 9.48
N GLY A 99 -0.46 -12.38 9.75
CA GLY A 99 -1.91 -12.51 9.65
C GLY A 99 -2.65 -11.32 10.28
N GLY A 100 -3.97 -11.36 10.28
CA GLY A 100 -4.82 -10.37 10.97
C GLY A 100 -5.10 -9.09 10.19
N TRP A 101 -4.35 -8.75 9.13
CA TRP A 101 -4.54 -7.49 8.39
C TRP A 101 -5.87 -7.39 7.63
N ASN A 102 -6.64 -8.47 7.55
CA ASN A 102 -8.00 -8.47 7.00
C ASN A 102 -9.03 -7.74 7.88
N VAL A 103 -8.67 -7.35 9.12
CA VAL A 103 -9.52 -6.45 9.91
C VAL A 103 -9.33 -4.97 9.55
N MET A 104 -8.31 -4.64 8.77
CA MET A 104 -8.15 -3.31 8.18
C MET A 104 -8.98 -3.24 6.91
N ASP A 105 -9.72 -2.16 6.73
CA ASP A 105 -10.53 -1.92 5.55
C ASP A 105 -9.66 -1.35 4.42
N THR A 106 -9.09 -0.16 4.68
CA THR A 106 -8.24 0.58 3.74
C THR A 106 -6.79 0.58 4.21
N LEU A 107 -5.84 0.50 3.25
CA LEU A 107 -4.41 0.73 3.44
C LEU A 107 -3.99 1.90 2.55
N LEU A 108 -3.33 2.91 3.11
CA LEU A 108 -2.84 4.09 2.41
C LEU A 108 -1.39 4.36 2.77
N GLY A 109 -0.56 4.60 1.76
CA GLY A 109 0.76 5.18 1.94
C GLY A 109 0.69 6.68 1.77
N LEU A 110 1.06 7.42 2.82
CA LEU A 110 1.06 8.88 2.82
C LEU A 110 2.47 9.47 2.94
N GLY A 111 3.50 8.62 2.87
CA GLY A 111 4.88 8.99 3.19
C GLY A 111 5.09 9.04 4.70
N ASP A 112 5.99 9.90 5.15
CA ASP A 112 6.24 10.15 6.57
C ASP A 112 5.16 11.06 7.15
N VAL A 113 4.24 10.47 7.94
CA VAL A 113 3.14 11.24 8.56
C VAL A 113 3.45 11.64 10.00
N ASN A 114 4.50 11.06 10.59
CA ASN A 114 4.83 11.26 11.99
C ASN A 114 6.08 12.15 12.20
N GLY A 115 6.83 12.42 11.13
CA GLY A 115 8.00 13.30 11.11
C GLY A 115 9.32 12.60 11.49
N ASP A 116 9.42 11.27 11.34
CA ASP A 116 10.63 10.50 11.64
C ASP A 116 11.50 10.17 10.42
N ASP A 117 11.23 10.84 9.30
CA ASP A 117 11.87 10.68 7.99
C ASP A 117 11.72 9.27 7.39
N ARG A 118 10.66 8.54 7.76
CA ARG A 118 10.39 7.19 7.24
C ARG A 118 8.96 7.07 6.74
N ALA A 119 8.79 6.28 5.67
CA ALA A 119 7.45 6.05 5.14
C ALA A 119 6.58 5.25 6.12
N ASP A 120 5.37 5.76 6.36
CA ASP A 120 4.37 5.18 7.23
C ASP A 120 3.22 4.53 6.45
N LEU A 121 2.48 3.66 7.15
CA LEU A 121 1.24 3.09 6.65
C LEU A 121 0.05 3.58 7.48
N VAL A 122 -0.94 4.15 6.81
CA VAL A 122 -2.20 4.59 7.44
C VAL A 122 -3.32 3.65 7.05
N THR A 123 -4.15 3.25 8.01
CA THR A 123 -5.25 2.31 7.78
C THR A 123 -6.54 2.75 8.43
N THR A 124 -7.67 2.33 7.86
CA THR A 124 -8.96 2.33 8.54
C THR A 124 -9.37 0.90 8.88
N THR A 125 -10.27 0.73 9.85
CA THR A 125 -10.71 -0.59 10.30
C THR A 125 -12.06 -1.01 9.73
N THR A 126 -12.27 -2.33 9.65
CA THR A 126 -13.57 -2.96 9.39
C THR A 126 -14.34 -3.18 10.70
N SER A 127 -15.61 -3.57 10.61
CA SER A 127 -16.45 -3.94 11.76
C SER A 127 -15.89 -5.10 12.61
N ARG A 128 -14.91 -5.85 12.10
CA ARG A 128 -14.26 -6.98 12.81
C ARG A 128 -13.09 -6.55 13.69
N TYR A 129 -12.66 -5.30 13.63
CA TYR A 129 -11.53 -4.82 14.43
C TYR A 129 -11.89 -4.71 15.91
N VAL A 130 -10.98 -5.18 16.76
CA VAL A 130 -11.10 -5.09 18.22
C VAL A 130 -9.78 -4.56 18.77
N GLY A 131 -9.72 -3.25 19.00
CA GLY A 131 -8.64 -2.58 19.72
C GLY A 131 -9.04 -2.22 21.15
N GLU A 132 -8.06 -1.73 21.88
CA GLU A 132 -8.23 -1.21 23.23
C GLU A 132 -8.93 0.15 23.21
N GLU A 133 -8.45 1.06 22.37
CA GLU A 133 -8.96 2.44 22.25
C GLU A 133 -10.15 2.57 21.30
N CYS A 134 -10.27 1.68 20.30
CA CYS A 134 -11.32 1.72 19.31
C CYS A 134 -11.74 0.32 18.85
N ARG A 135 -13.01 0.15 18.51
CA ARG A 135 -13.60 -1.13 18.06
C ARG A 135 -14.54 -0.89 16.90
N GLY A 136 -14.61 -1.88 16.00
CA GLY A 136 -15.45 -1.80 14.82
C GLY A 136 -14.83 -0.96 13.71
N ALA A 137 -15.68 -0.52 12.78
CA ALA A 137 -15.25 0.20 11.59
C ALA A 137 -14.93 1.66 11.90
N GLY A 138 -14.00 2.26 11.14
CA GLY A 138 -13.74 3.70 11.19
C GLY A 138 -12.67 4.16 12.18
N CYS A 139 -11.95 3.24 12.84
CA CYS A 139 -10.74 3.59 13.56
C CYS A 139 -9.64 3.92 12.54
N LEU A 140 -9.03 5.10 12.64
CA LEU A 140 -7.83 5.47 11.90
C LEU A 140 -6.61 5.05 12.71
N LEU A 141 -5.73 4.24 12.11
CA LEU A 141 -4.47 3.85 12.69
C LEU A 141 -3.29 4.28 11.82
N VAL A 142 -2.25 4.78 12.47
CA VAL A 142 -0.93 5.04 11.88
C VAL A 142 0.03 3.97 12.36
N TYR A 143 0.71 3.31 11.41
CA TYR A 143 1.77 2.36 11.64
C TYR A 143 3.09 3.01 11.24
N ALA A 144 3.92 3.37 12.23
CA ALA A 144 5.20 3.99 11.97
C ALA A 144 6.15 3.05 11.22
N GLY A 145 6.83 3.57 10.20
CA GLY A 145 7.84 2.84 9.44
C GLY A 145 9.14 2.67 10.22
N ARG A 146 9.76 1.49 10.13
CA ARG A 146 11.09 1.26 10.72
C ARG A 146 12.26 1.58 9.78
N GLY A 147 11.98 2.05 8.56
CA GLY A 147 13.00 2.26 7.52
C GLY A 147 13.69 0.97 7.06
N THR A 148 13.08 -0.18 7.32
CA THR A 148 13.55 -1.53 6.94
C THR A 148 12.46 -2.30 6.21
N GLY A 149 11.36 -1.63 5.88
CA GLY A 149 10.13 -2.21 5.35
C GLY A 149 9.23 -2.85 6.41
N ALA A 150 9.69 -2.98 7.65
CA ALA A 150 8.87 -3.38 8.79
C ALA A 150 8.11 -2.17 9.37
N LEU A 151 7.00 -2.47 10.05
CA LEU A 151 6.14 -1.49 10.71
C LEU A 151 6.16 -1.69 12.23
N ASP A 152 6.04 -0.61 12.99
CA ASP A 152 5.74 -0.63 14.41
C ASP A 152 4.27 -0.96 14.70
N ARG A 153 3.92 -1.01 16.00
CA ARG A 153 2.52 -1.20 16.41
C ARG A 153 1.70 0.01 15.94
N GLY A 154 0.54 -0.28 15.35
CA GLY A 154 -0.41 0.76 14.96
C GLY A 154 -0.94 1.53 16.17
N VAL A 155 -0.92 2.86 16.06
CA VAL A 155 -1.46 3.81 17.04
C VAL A 155 -2.77 4.36 16.51
N VAL A 156 -3.82 4.39 17.33
CA VAL A 156 -5.11 4.98 16.95
C VAL A 156 -4.97 6.50 16.98
N THR A 157 -5.26 7.15 15.87
CA THR A 157 -5.18 8.62 15.74
C THR A 157 -6.54 9.27 15.44
N GLY A 158 -7.59 8.46 15.25
CA GLY A 158 -8.97 8.92 15.11
C GLY A 158 -9.96 7.76 15.16
N THR A 159 -11.22 8.05 15.47
CA THR A 159 -12.26 7.02 15.69
C THR A 159 -13.49 7.14 14.79
N ASP A 160 -13.61 8.24 14.04
CA ASP A 160 -14.81 8.56 13.26
C ASP A 160 -14.56 8.55 11.73
N TRP A 161 -13.59 7.75 11.26
CA TRP A 161 -13.21 7.62 9.85
C TRP A 161 -14.05 6.59 9.09
N TRP A 162 -15.37 6.70 9.27
CA TRP A 162 -16.41 5.92 8.60
C TRP A 162 -17.27 6.82 7.69
N ASN A 163 -17.98 6.23 6.73
CA ASN A 163 -18.87 6.96 5.81
C ASN A 163 -18.23 8.13 5.04
N LEU A 164 -16.94 8.04 4.70
CA LEU A 164 -16.25 8.95 3.80
C LEU A 164 -16.75 8.76 2.36
N ASN A 165 -18.02 9.10 2.12
CA ASN A 165 -18.74 8.85 0.87
C ASN A 165 -18.54 9.99 -0.16
N GLY A 166 -17.48 10.79 0.00
CA GLY A 166 -17.12 11.85 -0.96
C GLY A 166 -18.11 13.02 -1.07
N ALA A 167 -19.07 13.13 -0.14
CA ALA A 167 -19.91 14.31 0.00
C ALA A 167 -19.25 15.28 0.98
N PHE A 168 -18.47 16.23 0.46
CA PHE A 168 -18.01 17.42 1.17
C PHE A 168 -18.68 18.65 0.53
#